data_AF-A0ABD0S0P8-F1
#
_entry.id   AF-A0ABD0S0P8-F1
#
_cell.length_a   1.000
_cell.length_b   1.000
_cell.length_c   1.000
_cell.angle_alpha   90.00
_cell.angle_beta   90.00
_cell.angle_gamma   90.00
#
_symmetry.space_group_name_H-M   'P 1'
#
loop_
_entity.id
_entity.type
_entity.pdbx_description
1 polymer ?
#
loop_
_entity_poly.entity_id
_entity_poly.type
_entity_poly.pdbx_seq_one_letter_code
_entity_poly.pdbx_strand_id
1 'polypeptide(L)' 'MELCSVKVGVPLTNIFPVKNYHDEIDTNDDMDVLILKALEQIVQLADDRLEDNESY' A
#
# COMPACT_ATOMS: atom_id res chain seq x y z
N MET A 1 -12.74 -5.23 3.86
CA MET A 1 -11.34 -5.13 4.32
C MET A 1 -11.11 -5.85 5.64
N GLU A 2 -12.04 -5.78 6.61
CA GLU A 2 -11.91 -6.48 7.91
C GLU A 2 -11.61 -7.97 7.79
N LEU A 3 -12.37 -8.70 6.96
CA LEU A 3 -12.11 -10.13 6.73
C LEU A 3 -10.71 -10.39 6.15
N CYS A 4 -10.21 -9.51 5.26
CA CYS A 4 -8.84 -9.64 4.75
C CYS A 4 -7.85 -9.44 5.89
N SER A 5 -7.97 -8.35 6.66
CA SER A 5 -7.11 -8.08 7.82
C SER A 5 -7.03 -9.26 8.78
N VAL A 6 -8.17 -9.88 9.11
CA VAL A 6 -8.20 -11.09 9.94
C VAL A 6 -7.48 -12.28 9.28
N LYS A 7 -7.63 -12.47 7.97
CA LYS A 7 -7.04 -13.60 7.25
C LYS A 7 -5.52 -13.45 7.02
N VAL A 8 -5.06 -12.25 6.70
CA VAL A 8 -3.64 -12.00 6.38
C VAL A 8 -2.83 -11.53 7.60
N GLY A 9 -3.49 -11.18 8.71
CA GLY A 9 -2.84 -10.79 9.96
C GLY A 9 -2.19 -9.41 9.93
N VAL A 10 -2.48 -8.59 8.92
CA VAL A 10 -2.01 -7.19 8.84
C VAL A 10 -3.11 -6.21 9.27
N PRO A 11 -2.75 -5.08 9.91
CA PRO A 11 -3.70 -4.03 10.26
C PRO A 11 -4.44 -3.50 9.03
N LEU A 12 -5.69 -3.08 9.21
CA LEU A 12 -6.50 -2.48 8.15
C LEU A 12 -5.83 -1.28 7.48
N THR A 13 -5.04 -0.51 8.23
CA THR A 13 -4.28 0.65 7.75
C THR A 13 -3.27 0.29 6.66
N ASN A 14 -2.82 -0.97 6.61
CA ASN A 14 -1.79 -1.46 5.70
C ASN A 14 -2.41 -2.28 4.54
N ILE A 15 -3.73 -2.22 4.35
CA ILE A 15 -4.42 -2.93 3.27
C ILE A 15 -5.03 -1.91 2.31
N PHE A 16 -4.54 -1.91 1.08
CA PHE A 16 -4.99 -0.98 0.02
C PHE A 16 -5.86 -1.71 -0.99
N PRO A 17 -7.06 -1.19 -1.30
CA PRO A 17 -7.82 -1.67 -2.43
C PRO A 17 -7.21 -1.06 -3.71
N VAL A 18 -6.59 -1.90 -4.54
CA VAL A 18 -6.03 -1.48 -5.83
C VAL A 18 -6.67 -2.26 -6.97
N LYS A 19 -6.76 -1.64 -8.15
CA LYS A 19 -7.29 -2.27 -9.35
C LYS A 19 -6.21 -3.07 -10.07
N ASN A 20 -6.62 -4.08 -10.82
CA ASN A 20 -5.74 -4.76 -11.76
C ASN A 20 -5.89 -4.10 -13.14
N TYR A 21 -4.79 -3.54 -13.66
CA TYR A 21 -4.76 -2.76 -14.89
C TYR A 21 -4.41 -3.59 -16.13
N HIS A 22 -4.48 -4.93 -16.09
CA HIS A 22 -3.91 -5.76 -17.16
C HIS A 22 -4.46 -5.48 -18.58
N ASP A 23 -5.68 -4.94 -18.69
CA ASP A 23 -6.31 -4.55 -19.95
C ASP A 23 -6.68 -3.05 -20.00
N GLU A 24 -6.31 -2.26 -18.99
CA GLU A 24 -6.66 -0.85 -18.91
C GLU A 24 -5.50 0.03 -19.38
N ILE A 25 -5.80 0.87 -20.38
CA ILE A 25 -4.84 1.77 -21.03
C ILE A 25 -5.07 3.22 -20.57
N ASP A 26 -6.32 3.57 -20.28
CA ASP A 26 -6.71 4.90 -19.84
C ASP A 26 -6.58 5.04 -18.32
N THR A 27 -6.10 6.21 -17.88
CA THR A 27 -5.96 6.54 -16.45
C THR A 27 -7.28 7.02 -15.85
N ASN A 28 -7.46 6.76 -14.56
CA ASN A 28 -8.53 7.30 -13.73
C ASN A 28 -7.97 7.81 -12.41
N ASP A 29 -7.91 9.13 -12.24
CA ASP A 29 -7.24 9.76 -11.10
C ASP A 29 -7.72 9.26 -9.73
N ASP A 30 -9.04 9.06 -9.56
CA ASP A 30 -9.63 8.61 -8.30
C ASP A 30 -9.26 7.16 -7.95
N MET A 31 -9.04 6.31 -8.95
CA MET A 31 -8.64 4.91 -8.78
C MET A 31 -7.12 4.76 -8.73
N ASP A 32 -6.40 5.46 -9.60
CA ASP A 32 -4.95 5.38 -9.75
C ASP A 32 -4.23 5.95 -8.53
N VAL A 33 -4.82 6.95 -7.85
CA VAL A 33 -4.27 7.45 -6.59
C VAL A 33 -4.16 6.35 -5.52
N LEU A 34 -4.97 5.28 -5.58
CA LEU A 34 -4.91 4.20 -4.60
C LEU A 34 -3.64 3.36 -4.73
N ILE A 35 -3.16 3.10 -5.95
CA ILE A 35 -1.90 2.37 -6.15
C ILE A 35 -0.70 3.25 -5.78
N LEU A 36 -0.79 4.57 -6.05
CA LEU A 36 0.24 5.52 -5.63
C LEU A 36 0.32 5.64 -4.11
N LYS A 37 -0.81 5.71 -3.40
CA LYS A 37 -0.85 5.70 -1.93
C LYS A 37 -0.30 4.41 -1.33
N ALA A 38 -0.56 3.27 -1.96
CA ALA A 38 0.01 1.99 -1.53
C ALA A 38 1.54 2.00 -1.68
N LEU A 39 2.06 2.49 -2.81
CA LEU A 39 3.50 2.63 -3.04
C LEU A 39 4.15 3.60 -2.05
N GLU A 40 3.53 4.76 -1.82
CA GLU A 40 3.99 5.76 -0.86
C GLU A 40 4.17 5.15 0.54
N GLN A 41 3.17 4.40 1.03
CA GLN A 41 3.28 3.74 2.33
C GLN A 41 4.32 2.64 2.38
N ILE A 42 4.54 1.90 1.29
CA ILE A 42 5.63 0.91 1.21
C ILE A 42 6.98 1.59 1.35
N VAL A 43 7.17 2.73 0.66
CA VAL A 43 8.42 3.51 0.73
C VAL A 43 8.62 4.10 2.12
N GLN A 44 7.60 4.72 2.71
CA GLN A 44 7.65 5.26 4.07
C GLN A 44 8.02 4.17 5.09
N LEU A 45 7.37 3.01 5.03
CA LEU A 45 7.70 1.89 5.93
C LEU A 45 9.13 1.38 5.73
N ALA A 46 9.65 1.40 4.50
CA ALA A 46 11.02 1.00 4.24
C ALA A 46 12.01 2.02 4.83
N ASP A 47 11.71 3.31 4.71
CA ASP A 47 12.51 4.42 5.24
C ASP A 47 12.53 4.41 6.77
N ASP A 48 11.36 4.34 7.41
CA ASP A 48 11.22 4.22 8.87
C ASP A 48 12.07 3.05 9.41
N ARG A 49 12.05 1.92 8.70
CA ARG A 49 12.85 0.74 9.08
C ARG A 49 14.35 0.95 8.92
N LEU A 50 14.80 1.77 7.98
CA LEU A 50 16.22 2.09 7.82
C LEU A 50 16.67 3.01 8.95
N GLU A 51 15.89 4.04 9.29
CA GLU A 51 16.17 4.95 10.42
C GLU A 51 16.25 4.21 11.77
N ASP A 52 15.33 3.27 12.01
CA ASP A 52 15.34 2.43 13.21
C ASP A 52 16.62 1.57 13.32
N ASN A 53 17.22 1.18 12.18
CA ASN A 53 18.45 0.37 12.14
C ASN A 53 19.73 1.20 12.26
N GLU A 54 19.68 2.52 12.00
CA GLU A 54 20.81 3.44 12.18
C GLU A 54 20.95 3.95 13.63
N SER A 55 20.00 3.58 14.50
CA SER A 55 19.92 4.02 15.90
C SER A 55 20.80 3.22 16.88
N TYR A 56 21.81 2.47 16.41
CA TYR A 56 22.76 1.67 17.21
C TYR A 56 24.21 2.15 17.09
#